data_AF-A0A1E3LE52-F1
#
_entry.id   AF-A0A1E3LE52-F1
#
_cell.length_a   1.000
_cell.length_b   1.000
_cell.length_c   1.000
_cell.angle_alpha   90.00
_cell.angle_beta   90.00
_cell.angle_gamma   90.00
#
_symmetry.space_group_name_H-M   'P 1'
#
loop_
_entity.id
_entity.type
_entity.pdbx_description
1 polymer ?
#
loop_
_entity_poly.entity_id
_entity_poly.type
_entity_poly.pdbx_seq_one_letter_code
_entity_poly.pdbx_strand_id
1 'polypeptide(L)'
;MPKAHEGEVFLTMIEATAPVATTPGVGRLPGEPRIRWAQRLLTTSPHLGIDGIARVVDMPSRDIKREFARQQLTPELTRILLAFPPRSRESYQQFSERLGNAYPNLPNEAIEWLAMARTPNPKRVDRAALSDDLQRVAQAVPKLRNEAALHYARRLHRYDGKLTLRQIAQLSGATASNMRAAPMFYALTPQQERVRAQLPRWPDEDNTKYARRVHASFPEFTVEDLAIVSGVNQTNVARYVLREERRLTMRREDDEPALSAALRQAPPPDPPAGSPVEGSRTT
;
A
#
# COMPACT_ATOMS: atom_id res chain seq x y z
N MET A 1 -76.03 45.14 0.45
CA MET A 1 -75.01 45.23 -0.62
C MET A 1 -73.64 45.32 0.05
N PRO A 2 -72.64 44.49 -0.28
CA PRO A 2 -72.61 43.03 -0.61
C PRO A 2 -71.68 42.24 0.38
N LYS A 3 -71.94 40.95 0.68
CA LYS A 3 -71.31 39.67 0.17
C LYS A 3 -69.79 39.56 0.45
N ALA A 4 -69.17 38.42 0.78
CA ALA A 4 -69.50 36.99 0.77
C ALA A 4 -68.34 36.20 1.44
N HIS A 5 -68.58 34.89 1.71
CA HIS A 5 -67.73 33.68 1.53
C HIS A 5 -66.19 33.83 1.42
N GLU A 6 -65.31 32.88 1.75
CA GLU A 6 -65.27 31.50 2.26
C GLU A 6 -63.76 31.18 2.35
N GLY A 7 -63.40 30.14 3.11
CA GLY A 7 -62.25 29.30 2.79
C GLY A 7 -60.89 29.71 3.36
N GLU A 8 -60.32 28.85 4.20
CA GLU A 8 -59.03 28.17 3.98
C GLU A 8 -58.67 27.39 5.26
N VAL A 9 -58.92 26.08 5.27
CA VAL A 9 -57.97 25.01 4.92
C VAL A 9 -56.96 24.76 6.04
N PHE A 10 -57.14 23.59 6.66
CA PHE A 10 -56.14 22.87 7.44
C PHE A 10 -54.77 22.89 6.75
N LEU A 11 -53.76 23.44 7.43
CA LEU A 11 -52.41 22.91 7.32
C LEU A 11 -51.81 22.82 8.72
N THR A 12 -51.68 21.58 9.16
CA THR A 12 -50.81 21.09 10.22
C THR A 12 -49.52 21.91 10.35
N MET A 13 -49.35 22.58 11.49
CA MET A 13 -48.04 22.99 11.96
C MET A 13 -47.19 21.73 12.17
N ILE A 14 -46.41 21.38 11.15
CA ILE A 14 -45.19 20.62 11.37
C ILE A 14 -44.31 21.57 12.17
N GLU A 15 -44.14 21.27 13.47
CA GLU A 15 -43.01 21.76 14.25
C GLU A 15 -41.74 21.40 13.46
N ALA A 16 -41.25 22.36 12.69
CA ALA A 16 -39.88 22.35 12.23
C ALA A 16 -39.03 22.51 13.49
N THR A 17 -38.67 21.38 14.09
CA THR A 17 -37.62 21.28 15.09
C THR A 17 -36.42 22.01 14.52
N ALA A 18 -36.17 23.21 15.04
CA ALA A 18 -34.98 23.97 14.71
C ALA A 18 -33.77 23.03 14.91
N PRO A 19 -32.83 22.95 13.95
CA PRO A 19 -31.62 22.19 14.18
C PRO A 19 -30.95 22.76 15.42
N VAL A 20 -30.86 21.93 16.46
CA VAL A 20 -30.05 22.19 17.65
C VAL A 20 -28.74 22.78 17.18
N ALA A 21 -28.50 24.04 17.53
CA ALA A 21 -27.32 24.78 17.15
C ALA A 21 -26.10 23.97 17.62
N THR A 22 -25.50 23.23 16.70
CA THR A 22 -24.25 22.53 16.93
C THR A 22 -23.21 23.61 17.13
N THR A 23 -22.63 23.67 18.32
CA THR A 23 -21.55 24.60 18.65
C THR A 23 -20.54 24.64 17.50
N PRO A 24 -20.32 25.80 16.86
CA PRO A 24 -19.44 25.89 15.71
C PRO A 24 -18.01 25.53 16.14
N GLY A 25 -17.50 24.41 15.65
CA GLY A 25 -16.10 24.01 15.83
C GLY A 25 -15.85 22.64 16.47
N VAL A 26 -16.85 22.02 17.11
CA VAL A 26 -16.66 20.72 17.78
C VAL A 26 -16.82 19.54 16.81
N GLY A 27 -17.69 19.65 15.80
CA GLY A 27 -17.95 18.58 14.84
C GLY A 27 -16.78 18.26 13.91
N ARG A 28 -16.67 16.99 13.51
CA ARG A 28 -15.72 16.52 12.48
C ARG A 28 -16.20 16.98 11.10
N LEU A 29 -15.31 17.55 10.28
CA LEU A 29 -15.68 17.92 8.91
C LEU A 29 -15.77 16.67 8.00
N PRO A 30 -16.62 16.71 6.95
CA PRO A 30 -16.68 15.62 5.97
C PRO A 30 -15.30 15.33 5.35
N GLY A 31 -14.88 14.07 5.37
CA GLY A 31 -13.58 13.64 4.82
C GLY A 31 -12.35 14.00 5.66
N GLU A 32 -12.50 14.71 6.78
CA GLU A 32 -11.38 15.12 7.62
C GLU A 32 -10.77 13.92 8.39
N PRO A 33 -9.46 13.66 8.32
CA PRO A 33 -8.83 12.63 9.15
C PRO A 33 -9.00 12.95 10.64
N ARG A 34 -9.29 11.93 11.47
CA ARG A 34 -9.46 12.09 12.94
C ARG A 34 -8.33 12.90 13.58
N ILE A 35 -7.08 12.69 13.16
CA ILE A 35 -5.92 13.43 13.68
C ILE A 35 -5.92 14.92 13.32
N ARG A 36 -6.46 15.31 12.16
CA ARG A 36 -6.64 16.72 11.80
C ARG A 36 -7.78 17.36 12.58
N TRP A 37 -8.84 16.60 12.83
CA TRP A 37 -9.93 17.05 13.70
C TRP A 37 -9.43 17.28 15.14
N ALA A 38 -8.64 16.35 15.69
CA ALA A 38 -8.00 16.52 17.00
C ALA A 38 -7.11 17.77 17.07
N GLN A 39 -6.38 18.07 15.99
CA GLN A 39 -5.57 19.29 15.90
C GLN A 39 -6.43 20.55 15.90
N ARG A 40 -7.52 20.57 15.12
CA ARG A 40 -8.46 21.69 15.14
C ARG A 40 -8.99 21.91 16.55
N LEU A 41 -9.42 20.85 17.24
CA LEU A 41 -9.95 20.94 18.60
C LEU A 41 -8.91 21.45 19.61
N LEU A 42 -7.62 21.14 19.45
CA LEU A 42 -6.57 21.71 20.29
C LEU A 42 -6.48 23.24 20.13
N THR A 43 -6.71 23.74 18.92
CA THR A 43 -6.67 25.19 18.63
C THR A 43 -7.99 25.89 19.00
N THR A 44 -9.13 25.30 18.68
CA THR A 44 -10.46 25.91 18.89
C THR A 44 -11.05 25.64 20.26
N SER A 45 -10.57 24.62 20.96
CA SER A 45 -11.12 24.19 22.26
C SER A 45 -10.01 23.68 23.20
N PRO A 46 -9.00 24.52 23.51
CA PRO A 46 -7.84 24.12 24.32
C PRO A 46 -8.22 23.66 25.74
N HIS A 47 -9.34 24.13 26.26
CA HIS A 47 -9.86 23.75 27.59
C HIS A 47 -10.22 22.26 27.73
N LEU A 48 -10.47 21.54 26.63
CA LEU A 48 -10.72 20.10 26.66
C LEU A 48 -9.46 19.30 27.05
N GLY A 49 -8.28 19.88 26.85
CA GLY A 49 -7.01 19.17 27.00
C GLY A 49 -6.91 17.95 26.08
N ILE A 50 -5.77 17.25 26.14
CA ILE A 50 -5.53 16.11 25.26
C ILE A 50 -6.48 14.94 25.56
N ASP A 51 -6.79 14.68 26.82
CA ASP A 51 -7.64 13.56 27.22
C ASP A 51 -9.14 13.81 26.98
N GLY A 52 -9.59 15.07 27.00
CA GLY A 52 -10.92 15.43 26.53
C GLY A 52 -11.04 15.27 25.01
N ILE A 53 -10.03 15.74 24.26
CA ILE A 53 -10.02 15.61 22.80
C ILE A 53 -9.93 14.14 22.36
N ALA A 54 -9.14 13.32 23.05
CA ALA A 54 -9.06 11.88 22.83
C ALA A 54 -10.44 11.19 22.88
N ARG A 55 -11.27 11.57 23.87
CA ARG A 55 -12.63 11.08 24.03
C ARG A 55 -13.55 11.56 22.91
N VAL A 56 -13.47 12.84 22.53
CA VAL A 56 -14.31 13.42 21.46
C VAL A 56 -13.99 12.81 20.09
N VAL A 57 -12.71 12.59 19.80
CA VAL A 57 -12.23 12.13 18.48
C VAL A 57 -12.21 10.60 18.37
N ASP A 58 -12.46 9.89 19.47
CA ASP A 58 -12.33 8.43 19.56
C ASP A 58 -10.92 7.98 19.10
N MET A 59 -9.90 8.55 19.75
CA MET A 59 -8.49 8.25 19.50
C MET A 59 -7.72 8.15 20.82
N PRO A 60 -6.76 7.22 20.96
CA PRO A 60 -5.93 7.14 22.15
C PRO A 60 -5.13 8.44 22.37
N SER A 61 -5.12 8.99 23.59
CA SER A 61 -4.36 10.21 23.93
C SER A 61 -2.88 10.09 23.55
N ARG A 62 -2.30 8.89 23.67
CA ARG A 62 -0.91 8.61 23.27
C ARG A 62 -0.64 8.89 21.79
N ASP A 63 -1.60 8.58 20.90
CA ASP A 63 -1.43 8.72 19.47
C ASP A 63 -1.55 10.19 19.05
N ILE A 64 -2.42 10.94 19.75
CA ILE A 64 -2.53 12.40 19.62
C ILE A 64 -1.23 13.08 20.10
N LYS A 65 -0.73 12.74 21.30
CA LYS A 65 0.54 13.24 21.84
C LYS A 65 1.71 12.96 20.89
N ARG A 66 1.78 11.74 20.35
CA ARG A 66 2.83 11.33 19.42
C ARG A 66 2.81 12.11 18.11
N GLU A 67 1.63 12.30 17.51
CA GLU A 67 1.56 13.08 16.27
C GLU A 67 1.83 14.56 16.51
N PHE A 68 1.39 15.11 17.64
CA PHE A 68 1.72 16.48 18.01
C PHE A 68 3.22 16.67 18.23
N ALA A 69 3.87 15.77 18.97
CA ALA A 69 5.32 15.79 19.15
C ALA A 69 6.08 15.75 17.81
N ARG A 70 5.62 14.94 16.85
CA ARG A 70 6.20 14.90 15.49
C ARG A 70 6.10 16.23 14.73
N GLN A 71 5.14 17.08 15.07
CA GLN A 71 4.98 18.39 14.43
C GLN A 71 5.92 19.44 15.00
N GLN A 72 6.32 19.28 16.26
CA GLN A 72 7.28 20.17 16.92
C GLN A 72 8.74 19.84 16.56
N LEU A 73 8.98 18.73 15.84
CA LEU A 73 10.32 18.36 15.39
C LEU A 73 10.80 19.34 14.31
N THR A 74 11.75 20.20 14.69
CA THR A 74 12.53 21.00 13.74
C THR A 74 13.43 20.10 12.88
N PRO A 75 14.02 20.60 11.77
CA PRO A 75 14.98 19.83 10.98
C PRO A 75 16.15 19.29 11.81
N GLU A 76 16.61 20.05 12.80
CA GLU A 76 17.71 19.65 13.68
C GLU A 76 17.30 18.53 14.64
N LEU A 77 16.14 18.66 15.30
CA LEU A 77 15.60 17.58 16.14
C LEU A 77 15.31 16.31 15.30
N THR A 78 14.88 16.49 14.06
CA THR A 78 14.70 15.38 13.12
C THR A 78 16.02 14.68 12.86
N ARG A 79 17.11 15.41 12.57
CA ARG A 79 18.46 14.83 12.39
C ARG A 79 18.89 14.03 13.62
N ILE A 80 18.70 14.59 14.81
CA ILE A 80 19.02 13.90 16.08
C ILE A 80 18.22 12.61 16.20
N LEU A 81 16.91 12.63 15.97
CA LEU A 81 16.06 11.42 16.05
C LEU A 81 16.42 10.35 15.02
N LEU A 82 16.97 10.79 13.87
CA LEU A 82 17.44 9.90 12.82
C LEU A 82 18.78 9.27 13.15
N ALA A 83 19.73 10.04 13.67
CA ALA A 83 21.05 9.59 14.08
C ALA A 83 21.00 8.75 15.37
N PHE A 84 20.10 9.09 16.30
CA PHE A 84 20.02 8.50 17.62
C PHE A 84 18.62 7.95 17.94
N PRO A 85 18.20 6.88 17.24
CA PRO A 85 16.84 6.37 17.38
C PRO A 85 16.62 5.58 18.68
N PRO A 86 15.35 5.38 19.09
CA PRO A 86 15.03 4.47 20.18
C PRO A 86 15.41 3.04 19.82
N ARG A 87 15.93 2.30 20.81
CA ARG A 87 16.27 0.87 20.69
C ARG A 87 15.02 0.01 20.74
N SER A 88 15.13 -1.23 20.25
CA SER A 88 14.06 -2.23 20.36
C SER A 88 13.72 -2.47 21.83
N ARG A 89 12.43 -2.35 22.19
CA ARG A 89 11.88 -2.47 23.56
C ARG A 89 12.30 -1.38 24.56
N GLU A 90 12.95 -0.32 24.11
CA GLU A 90 13.30 0.80 24.99
C GLU A 90 12.05 1.60 25.39
N SER A 91 11.87 1.79 26.70
CA SER A 91 10.76 2.57 27.25
C SER A 91 10.90 4.06 26.91
N TYR A 92 9.84 4.84 27.11
CA TYR A 92 9.89 6.29 26.95
C TYR A 92 10.95 6.91 27.87
N GLN A 93 10.94 6.56 29.16
CA GLN A 93 11.85 7.09 30.17
C GLN A 93 13.30 6.75 29.86
N GLN A 94 13.59 5.48 29.53
CA GLN A 94 14.93 5.03 29.17
C GLN A 94 15.47 5.79 27.95
N PHE A 95 14.62 6.04 26.96
CA PHE A 95 15.03 6.79 25.78
C PHE A 95 15.26 8.27 26.08
N SER A 96 14.41 8.90 26.90
CA SER A 96 14.58 10.29 27.35
C SER A 96 15.88 10.48 28.14
N GLU A 97 16.18 9.58 29.09
CA GLU A 97 17.42 9.61 29.86
C GLU A 97 18.63 9.45 28.96
N ARG A 98 18.59 8.48 28.04
CA ARG A 98 19.67 8.27 27.08
C ARG A 98 19.87 9.48 26.16
N LEU A 99 18.79 10.16 25.76
CA LEU A 99 18.86 11.41 24.99
C LEU A 99 19.48 12.55 25.79
N GLY A 100 19.05 12.76 27.04
CA GLY A 100 19.62 13.79 27.91
C GLY A 100 21.10 13.58 28.19
N ASN A 101 21.53 12.32 28.37
CA ASN A 101 22.94 11.98 28.56
C ASN A 101 23.78 12.20 27.29
N ALA A 102 23.22 11.90 26.10
CA ALA A 102 23.93 12.05 24.83
C ALA A 102 23.96 13.51 24.33
N TYR A 103 22.94 14.30 24.68
CA TYR A 103 22.78 15.69 24.27
C TYR A 103 22.47 16.56 25.49
N PRO A 104 23.46 16.86 26.35
CA PRO A 104 23.24 17.58 27.62
C PRO A 104 22.75 19.01 27.43
N ASN A 105 22.97 19.61 26.25
CA ASN A 105 22.51 20.97 25.92
C ASN A 105 21.10 21.01 25.32
N LEU A 106 20.44 19.85 25.13
CA LEU A 106 19.10 19.81 24.57
C LEU A 106 18.09 20.25 25.64
N PRO A 107 17.16 21.17 25.35
CA PRO A 107 16.12 21.52 26.31
C PRO A 107 15.22 20.32 26.61
N ASN A 108 14.75 20.21 27.85
CA ASN A 108 13.91 19.10 28.32
C ASN A 108 12.68 18.90 27.43
N GLU A 109 12.05 19.99 26.98
CA GLU A 109 10.90 19.93 26.07
C GLU A 109 11.25 19.26 24.73
N ALA A 110 12.44 19.53 24.18
CA ALA A 110 12.89 18.86 22.97
C ALA A 110 13.17 17.37 23.20
N ILE A 111 13.70 16.99 24.38
CA ILE A 111 13.89 15.58 24.76
C ILE A 111 12.52 14.89 24.82
N GLU A 112 11.52 15.52 25.43
CA GLU A 112 10.16 14.99 25.50
C GLU A 112 9.55 14.81 24.12
N TRP A 113 9.67 15.80 23.23
CA TRP A 113 9.18 15.68 21.86
C TRP A 113 9.85 14.55 21.09
N LEU A 114 11.18 14.42 21.18
CA LEU A 114 11.93 13.33 20.55
C LEU A 114 11.50 11.97 21.09
N ALA A 115 11.40 11.84 22.41
CA ALA A 115 11.03 10.60 23.08
C ALA A 115 9.58 10.19 22.83
N MET A 116 8.68 11.17 22.73
CA MET A 116 7.26 10.96 22.45
C MET A 116 7.03 10.62 20.97
N ALA A 117 7.71 11.33 20.04
CA ALA A 117 7.60 11.09 18.62
C ALA A 117 8.13 9.69 18.23
N ARG A 118 9.27 9.28 18.82
CA ARG A 118 10.06 8.04 18.58
C ARG A 118 10.57 7.83 17.15
N THR A 119 9.91 8.44 16.19
CA THR A 119 10.13 8.35 14.75
C THR A 119 9.62 9.66 14.13
N PRO A 120 10.37 10.29 13.23
CA PRO A 120 9.87 11.47 12.53
C PRO A 120 8.74 11.08 11.58
N ASN A 121 7.92 12.06 11.20
CA ASN A 121 6.90 11.83 10.18
C ASN A 121 7.59 11.77 8.80
N PRO A 122 7.62 10.60 8.13
CA PRO A 122 8.38 10.42 6.88
C PRO A 122 7.89 11.33 5.74
N LYS A 123 6.64 11.81 5.80
CA LYS A 123 6.09 12.76 4.81
C LYS A 123 6.57 14.19 5.00
N ARG A 124 7.19 14.51 6.13
CA ARG A 124 7.61 15.86 6.54
C ARG A 124 9.11 15.95 6.83
N VAL A 125 9.87 14.87 6.65
CA VAL A 125 11.32 14.95 6.75
C VAL A 125 11.82 15.82 5.61
N ASP A 126 12.33 17.00 5.96
CA ASP A 126 13.01 17.85 5.00
C ASP A 126 14.27 17.14 4.49
N ARG A 127 14.57 17.29 3.19
CA ARG A 127 15.78 16.71 2.59
C ARG A 127 17.04 17.23 3.28
N ALA A 128 17.02 18.46 3.75
CA ALA A 128 18.11 19.04 4.54
C ALA A 128 18.37 18.26 5.85
N ALA A 129 17.36 17.59 6.40
CA ALA A 129 17.49 16.80 7.63
C ALA A 129 18.04 15.37 7.40
N LEU A 130 18.27 14.98 6.15
CA LEU A 130 18.86 13.68 5.80
C LEU A 130 20.39 13.72 5.89
N SER A 131 21.02 12.57 6.13
CA SER A 131 22.48 12.44 6.03
C SER A 131 22.97 12.65 4.60
N ASP A 132 24.23 13.06 4.44
CA ASP A 132 24.82 13.36 3.12
C ASP A 132 24.76 12.16 2.16
N ASP A 133 24.92 10.93 2.65
CA ASP A 133 24.75 9.71 1.86
C ASP A 133 23.33 9.60 1.28
N LEU A 134 22.31 9.85 2.11
CA LEU A 134 20.92 9.79 1.68
C LEU A 134 20.57 10.93 0.74
N GLN A 135 21.15 12.12 0.93
CA GLN A 135 21.01 13.23 0.00
C GLN A 135 21.61 12.88 -1.38
N ARG A 136 22.80 12.27 -1.41
CA ARG A 136 23.41 11.78 -2.66
C ARG A 136 22.54 10.75 -3.37
N VAL A 137 21.97 9.79 -2.64
CA VAL A 137 21.03 8.82 -3.21
C VAL A 137 19.78 9.53 -3.77
N ALA A 138 19.23 10.50 -3.05
CA ALA A 138 18.06 11.26 -3.50
C ALA A 138 18.32 12.08 -4.78
N GLN A 139 19.54 12.58 -4.94
CA GLN A 139 19.98 13.29 -6.14
C GLN A 139 20.19 12.35 -7.33
N ALA A 140 20.80 11.18 -7.09
CA ALA A 140 21.01 10.16 -8.13
C ALA A 140 19.69 9.55 -8.63
N VAL A 141 18.72 9.37 -7.73
CA VAL A 141 17.40 8.84 -8.05
C VAL A 141 16.34 9.84 -7.59
N PRO A 142 16.04 10.87 -8.40
CA PRO A 142 15.01 11.84 -8.06
C PRO A 142 13.61 11.20 -8.16
N LYS A 143 12.73 11.64 -7.26
CA LYS A 143 11.30 11.32 -7.29
C LYS A 143 10.66 11.95 -8.52
N LEU A 144 9.89 11.17 -9.28
CA LEU A 144 9.18 11.69 -10.45
C LEU A 144 7.92 12.46 -10.03
N ARG A 145 7.47 13.36 -10.90
CA ARG A 145 6.23 14.11 -10.69
C ARG A 145 5.05 13.13 -10.57
N ASN A 146 4.24 13.32 -9.53
CA ASN A 146 3.08 12.45 -9.20
C ASN A 146 3.41 10.98 -8.91
N GLU A 147 4.68 10.66 -8.64
CA GLU A 147 5.05 9.29 -8.28
C GLU A 147 4.53 8.92 -6.88
N ALA A 148 3.82 7.80 -6.80
CA ALA A 148 3.39 7.24 -5.53
C ALA A 148 4.61 6.95 -4.64
N ALA A 149 4.52 7.25 -3.35
CA ALA A 149 5.61 7.06 -2.40
C ALA A 149 6.16 5.62 -2.42
N LEU A 150 5.28 4.63 -2.53
CA LEU A 150 5.69 3.23 -2.63
C LEU A 150 6.47 2.96 -3.93
N HIS A 151 6.10 3.56 -5.05
CA HIS A 151 6.81 3.37 -6.33
C HIS A 151 8.22 3.97 -6.26
N TYR A 152 8.34 5.16 -5.66
CA TYR A 152 9.63 5.77 -5.43
C TYR A 152 10.51 4.93 -4.47
N ALA A 153 9.92 4.40 -3.39
CA ALA A 153 10.60 3.49 -2.47
C ALA A 153 11.20 2.26 -3.17
N ARG A 154 10.48 1.72 -4.16
CA ARG A 154 10.94 0.57 -4.96
C ARG A 154 12.15 0.90 -5.82
N ARG A 155 12.14 2.06 -6.48
CA ARG A 155 13.28 2.52 -7.28
C ARG A 155 14.52 2.74 -6.43
N LEU A 156 14.36 3.32 -5.24
CA LEU A 156 15.45 3.50 -4.28
C LEU A 156 16.03 2.16 -3.82
N HIS A 157 15.18 1.19 -3.50
CA HIS A 157 15.64 -0.15 -3.10
C HIS A 157 16.41 -0.88 -4.20
N ARG A 158 15.99 -0.72 -5.47
CA ARG A 158 16.68 -1.32 -6.62
C ARG A 158 18.02 -0.64 -6.93
N TYR A 159 18.10 0.68 -6.72
CA TYR A 159 19.32 1.44 -6.96
C TYR A 159 20.40 1.13 -5.92
N ASP A 160 20.01 1.02 -4.65
CA ASP A 160 20.93 0.68 -3.56
C ASP A 160 20.27 -0.31 -2.58
N GLY A 161 20.63 -1.59 -2.76
CA GLY A 161 20.18 -2.69 -1.91
C GLY A 161 20.72 -2.64 -0.48
N LYS A 162 21.68 -1.77 -0.18
CA LYS A 162 22.21 -1.57 1.19
C LYS A 162 21.33 -0.62 2.01
N LEU A 163 20.41 0.11 1.38
CA LEU A 163 19.50 1.00 2.08
C LEU A 163 18.54 0.20 2.96
N THR A 164 18.53 0.54 4.24
CA THR A 164 17.55 -0.02 5.17
C THR A 164 16.14 0.47 4.84
N LEU A 165 15.12 -0.33 5.19
CA LEU A 165 13.71 0.07 5.03
C LEU A 165 13.38 1.42 5.66
N ARG A 166 14.08 1.79 6.74
CA ARG A 166 13.91 3.08 7.40
C ARG A 166 14.44 4.24 6.55
N GLN A 167 15.62 4.07 5.94
CA GLN A 167 16.19 5.06 5.03
C GLN A 167 15.33 5.21 3.77
N ILE A 168 14.83 4.10 3.22
CA ILE A 168 13.88 4.12 2.10
C ILE A 168 12.59 4.85 2.50
N ALA A 169 12.07 4.63 3.71
CA ALA A 169 10.90 5.35 4.22
C ALA A 169 11.11 6.87 4.28
N GLN A 170 12.29 7.28 4.76
CA GLN A 170 12.66 8.69 4.89
C GLN A 170 12.74 9.37 3.52
N LEU A 171 13.38 8.71 2.55
CA LEU A 171 13.54 9.23 1.20
C LEU A 171 12.23 9.27 0.43
N SER A 172 11.44 8.19 0.53
CA SER A 172 10.25 8.01 -0.29
C SER A 172 8.98 8.66 0.27
N GLY A 173 8.95 8.91 1.58
CA GLY A 173 7.74 9.26 2.33
C GLY A 173 6.78 8.09 2.53
N ALA A 174 7.17 6.86 2.15
CA ALA A 174 6.37 5.66 2.37
C ALA A 174 6.43 5.24 3.84
N THR A 175 5.33 4.72 4.38
CA THR A 175 5.31 4.19 5.75
C THR A 175 5.93 2.80 5.79
N ALA A 176 6.74 2.51 6.81
CA ALA A 176 7.38 1.21 7.01
C ALA A 176 6.39 0.03 6.99
N SER A 177 5.17 0.21 7.52
CA SER A 177 4.12 -0.82 7.48
C SER A 177 3.73 -1.19 6.05
N ASN A 178 3.52 -0.19 5.18
CA ASN A 178 3.17 -0.43 3.76
C ASN A 178 4.33 -1.05 2.97
N MET A 179 5.58 -0.73 3.33
CA MET A 179 6.74 -1.36 2.71
C MET A 179 6.92 -2.80 3.17
N ARG A 180 6.72 -3.10 4.47
CA ARG A 180 6.73 -4.49 4.95
C ARG A 180 5.63 -5.34 4.33
N ALA A 181 4.45 -4.75 4.10
CA ALA A 181 3.36 -5.43 3.41
C ALA A 181 3.61 -5.61 1.90
N ALA A 182 4.67 -5.01 1.34
CA ALA A 182 5.00 -5.11 -0.07
C ALA A 182 6.04 -6.23 -0.29
N PRO A 183 5.68 -7.31 -1.00
CA PRO A 183 6.50 -8.52 -1.18
C PRO A 183 7.92 -8.30 -1.71
N MET A 184 8.16 -7.21 -2.44
CA MET A 184 9.47 -6.90 -3.00
C MET A 184 10.48 -6.29 -2.02
N PHE A 185 10.08 -6.01 -0.78
CA PHE A 185 10.98 -5.55 0.28
C PHE A 185 11.38 -6.68 1.24
N TYR A 186 10.96 -7.91 0.97
CA TYR A 186 11.47 -9.10 1.64
C TYR A 186 12.79 -9.50 1.01
N ALA A 187 13.73 -9.94 1.84
CA ALA A 187 14.97 -10.55 1.35
C ALA A 187 14.61 -11.81 0.55
N LEU A 188 15.16 -11.93 -0.66
CA LEU A 188 14.97 -13.12 -1.48
C LEU A 188 15.72 -14.29 -0.84
N THR A 189 15.12 -15.47 -0.81
CA THR A 189 15.87 -16.70 -0.53
C THR A 189 16.80 -17.02 -1.72
N PRO A 190 17.88 -17.78 -1.53
CA PRO A 190 18.77 -18.17 -2.63
C PRO A 190 18.04 -18.84 -3.81
N GLN A 191 16.95 -19.56 -3.53
CA GLN A 191 16.10 -20.15 -4.56
C GLN A 191 15.36 -19.09 -5.38
N GLN A 192 14.79 -18.08 -4.72
CA GLN A 192 14.10 -16.96 -5.38
C GLN A 192 15.04 -16.07 -6.19
N GLU A 193 16.29 -15.89 -5.73
CA GLU A 193 17.33 -15.19 -6.49
C GLU A 193 17.71 -15.95 -7.77
N ARG A 194 17.90 -17.27 -7.69
CA ARG A 194 18.17 -18.10 -8.86
C ARG A 194 17.03 -18.02 -9.89
N VAL A 195 15.78 -18.03 -9.43
CA VAL A 195 14.63 -17.87 -10.33
C VAL A 195 14.64 -16.51 -11.03
N ARG A 196 14.93 -15.41 -10.33
CA ARG A 196 15.07 -14.09 -10.97
C ARG A 196 16.22 -14.02 -11.98
N ALA A 197 17.31 -14.74 -11.70
CA ALA A 197 18.46 -14.80 -12.61
C ALA A 197 18.16 -15.65 -13.86
N GLN A 198 17.45 -16.77 -13.70
CA GLN A 198 17.07 -17.66 -14.79
C GLN A 198 15.94 -17.09 -15.67
N LEU A 199 14.97 -16.43 -15.04
CA LEU A 199 13.88 -15.75 -15.72
C LEU A 199 13.96 -14.24 -15.43
N PRO A 200 14.87 -13.52 -16.11
CA PRO A 200 14.91 -12.07 -16.00
C PRO A 200 13.64 -11.46 -16.60
N ARG A 201 13.26 -10.31 -16.06
CA ARG A 201 12.15 -9.50 -16.58
C ARG A 201 12.46 -8.93 -17.94
N TRP A 202 11.44 -8.85 -18.79
CA TRP A 202 11.55 -8.10 -20.03
C TRP A 202 11.32 -6.60 -19.82
N PRO A 203 11.85 -5.73 -20.72
CA PRO A 203 11.82 -4.27 -20.54
C PRO A 203 10.42 -3.66 -20.31
N ASP A 204 9.38 -4.24 -20.91
CA ASP A 204 7.99 -3.75 -20.84
C ASP A 204 7.02 -4.73 -20.17
N GLU A 205 7.55 -5.69 -19.41
CA GLU A 205 6.74 -6.69 -18.73
C GLU A 205 6.21 -6.15 -17.40
N ASP A 206 4.89 -6.04 -17.30
CA ASP A 206 4.25 -5.69 -16.04
C ASP A 206 4.44 -6.80 -14.99
N ASN A 207 4.32 -6.40 -13.72
CA ASN A 207 4.60 -7.32 -12.61
C ASN A 207 3.69 -8.57 -12.62
N THR A 208 2.45 -8.44 -13.10
CA THR A 208 1.46 -9.54 -13.12
C THR A 208 1.77 -10.52 -14.24
N LYS A 209 2.14 -10.03 -15.43
CA LYS A 209 2.63 -10.85 -16.56
C LYS A 209 3.89 -11.60 -16.17
N TYR A 210 4.84 -10.93 -15.51
CA TYR A 210 6.02 -11.60 -14.98
C TYR A 210 5.67 -12.68 -13.96
N ALA A 211 4.74 -12.40 -13.04
CA ALA A 211 4.29 -13.40 -12.07
C ALA A 211 3.69 -14.65 -12.72
N ARG A 212 2.90 -14.48 -13.79
CA ARG A 212 2.36 -15.59 -14.58
C ARG A 212 3.46 -16.40 -15.26
N ARG A 213 4.44 -15.72 -15.86
CA ARG A 213 5.57 -16.39 -16.52
C ARG A 213 6.42 -17.17 -15.52
N VAL A 214 6.69 -16.59 -14.35
CA VAL A 214 7.38 -17.30 -13.26
C VAL A 214 6.57 -18.50 -12.77
N HIS A 215 5.26 -18.36 -12.56
CA HIS A 215 4.39 -19.47 -12.16
C HIS A 215 4.35 -20.60 -13.22
N ALA A 216 4.31 -20.25 -14.51
CA ALA A 216 4.32 -21.24 -15.58
C ALA A 216 5.63 -22.04 -15.65
N SER A 217 6.77 -21.43 -15.28
CA SER A 217 8.07 -22.11 -15.24
C SER A 217 8.38 -22.79 -13.90
N PHE A 218 7.78 -22.30 -12.81
CA PHE A 218 7.95 -22.80 -11.44
C PHE A 218 6.58 -22.95 -10.76
N PRO A 219 5.75 -23.93 -11.19
CA PRO A 219 4.39 -24.11 -10.67
C PRO A 219 4.35 -24.53 -9.20
N GLU A 220 5.47 -25.00 -8.65
CA GLU A 220 5.64 -25.32 -7.23
C GLU A 220 5.74 -24.07 -6.33
N PHE A 221 5.93 -22.88 -6.89
CA PHE A 221 6.03 -21.65 -6.11
C PHE A 221 4.71 -21.31 -5.43
N THR A 222 4.77 -21.03 -4.13
CA THR A 222 3.59 -20.60 -3.38
C THR A 222 3.14 -19.20 -3.80
N VAL A 223 1.91 -18.82 -3.42
CA VAL A 223 1.40 -17.45 -3.61
C VAL A 223 2.35 -16.41 -3.02
N GLU A 224 2.97 -16.74 -1.88
CA GLU A 224 3.93 -15.88 -1.21
C GLU A 224 5.24 -15.78 -1.98
N ASP A 225 5.79 -16.90 -2.45
CA ASP A 225 7.01 -16.89 -3.27
C ASP A 225 6.83 -16.13 -4.58
N LEU A 226 5.71 -16.37 -5.27
CA LEU A 226 5.35 -15.64 -6.48
C LEU A 226 5.22 -14.15 -6.20
N ALA A 227 4.57 -13.78 -5.09
CA ALA A 227 4.43 -12.40 -4.68
C ALA A 227 5.80 -11.75 -4.45
N ILE A 228 6.71 -12.43 -3.74
CA ILE A 228 8.05 -11.93 -3.42
C ILE A 228 8.91 -11.80 -4.70
N VAL A 229 8.94 -12.84 -5.54
CA VAL A 229 9.73 -12.84 -6.79
C VAL A 229 9.19 -11.84 -7.80
N SER A 230 7.87 -11.70 -7.93
CA SER A 230 7.25 -10.78 -8.88
C SER A 230 6.97 -9.38 -8.33
N GLY A 231 7.05 -9.17 -7.02
CA GLY A 231 6.63 -7.91 -6.39
C GLY A 231 5.14 -7.58 -6.57
N VAL A 232 4.31 -8.56 -6.95
CA VAL A 232 2.84 -8.45 -6.97
C VAL A 232 2.32 -8.72 -5.55
N ASN A 233 1.31 -7.98 -5.10
CA ASN A 233 0.67 -8.28 -3.81
C ASN A 233 0.04 -9.69 -3.84
N GLN A 234 0.18 -10.47 -2.77
CA GLN A 234 -0.39 -11.83 -2.65
C GLN A 234 -1.88 -11.90 -3.05
N THR A 235 -2.69 -10.89 -2.67
CA THR A 235 -4.11 -10.81 -3.06
C THR A 235 -4.28 -10.74 -4.58
N ASN A 236 -3.42 -9.97 -5.24
CA ASN A 236 -3.43 -9.83 -6.70
C ASN A 236 -2.83 -11.05 -7.39
N VAL A 237 -1.84 -11.73 -6.78
CA VAL A 237 -1.33 -13.03 -7.28
C VAL A 237 -2.46 -14.05 -7.27
N ALA A 238 -3.14 -14.24 -6.13
CA ALA A 238 -4.25 -15.17 -6.03
C ALA A 238 -5.37 -14.84 -7.04
N ARG A 239 -5.70 -13.55 -7.20
CA ARG A 239 -6.80 -13.11 -8.06
C ARG A 239 -6.48 -13.13 -9.56
N TYR A 240 -5.28 -12.74 -9.98
CA TYR A 240 -4.97 -12.49 -11.39
C TYR A 240 -3.92 -13.43 -11.98
N VAL A 241 -3.15 -14.14 -11.15
CA VAL A 241 -2.18 -15.13 -11.61
C VAL A 241 -2.84 -16.52 -11.54
N LEU A 242 -3.23 -16.95 -10.34
CA LEU A 242 -3.74 -18.32 -10.15
C LEU A 242 -5.19 -18.51 -10.61
N ARG A 243 -6.09 -17.56 -10.33
CA ARG A 243 -7.52 -17.71 -10.63
C ARG A 243 -7.86 -17.57 -12.12
N GLU A 244 -7.12 -16.75 -12.86
CA GLU A 244 -7.31 -16.60 -14.31
C GLU A 244 -6.80 -17.84 -15.06
N GLU A 245 -5.70 -18.44 -14.61
CA GLU A 245 -5.26 -19.73 -15.16
C GLU A 245 -6.24 -20.85 -14.87
N ARG A 246 -6.83 -20.92 -13.65
CA ARG A 246 -7.93 -21.88 -13.38
C ARG A 246 -9.11 -21.73 -14.34
N ARG A 247 -9.42 -20.51 -14.78
CA ARG A 247 -10.47 -20.28 -15.80
C ARG A 247 -10.05 -20.77 -17.18
N LEU A 248 -8.77 -20.63 -17.53
CA LEU A 248 -8.23 -21.07 -18.82
C LEU A 248 -8.01 -22.59 -18.88
N THR A 249 -7.63 -23.24 -17.78
CA THR A 249 -7.55 -24.70 -17.70
C THR A 249 -8.93 -25.34 -17.74
N MET A 250 -9.91 -24.80 -16.99
CA MET A 250 -11.29 -25.31 -17.05
C MET A 250 -11.92 -25.17 -18.45
N ARG A 251 -11.67 -24.06 -19.16
CA ARG A 251 -12.14 -23.90 -20.55
C ARG A 251 -11.56 -24.95 -21.50
N ARG A 252 -10.33 -25.38 -21.26
CA ARG A 252 -9.61 -26.33 -22.11
C ARG A 252 -10.07 -27.77 -21.89
N GLU A 253 -10.54 -28.10 -20.69
CA GLU A 253 -11.13 -29.40 -20.36
C GLU A 253 -12.56 -29.54 -20.91
N ASP A 254 -13.33 -28.45 -20.99
CA ASP A 254 -14.67 -28.44 -21.59
C ASP A 254 -14.65 -28.50 -23.14
N ASP A 255 -13.55 -28.11 -23.79
CA ASP A 255 -13.38 -28.13 -25.26
C ASP A 255 -12.84 -29.50 -25.79
N GLU A 256 -12.25 -30.33 -24.93
CA GLU A 256 -11.74 -31.68 -25.24
C GLU A 256 -12.83 -32.68 -25.73
N PRO A 257 -14.03 -32.78 -25.12
CA PRO A 257 -15.08 -33.67 -25.59
C PRO A 257 -15.65 -33.25 -26.96
N ALA A 258 -15.61 -31.95 -27.30
CA ALA A 258 -16.08 -31.45 -28.59
C ALA A 258 -15.12 -31.82 -29.74
N LEU A 259 -13.80 -31.76 -29.50
CA LEU A 259 -12.79 -32.16 -30.48
C LEU A 259 -12.77 -33.69 -30.69
N SER A 260 -12.93 -34.47 -29.61
CA SER A 260 -13.04 -35.93 -29.69
C SER A 260 -14.34 -36.41 -30.33
N ALA A 261 -15.46 -35.69 -30.17
CA ALA A 261 -16.72 -35.99 -30.85
C ALA A 261 -16.66 -35.68 -32.36
N ALA A 262 -16.01 -34.58 -32.74
CA ALA A 262 -15.82 -34.22 -34.14
C ALA A 262 -14.94 -35.22 -34.90
N LEU A 263 -13.89 -35.76 -34.27
CA LEU A 263 -13.03 -36.80 -34.85
C LEU A 263 -13.73 -38.16 -35.00
N ARG A 264 -14.76 -38.45 -34.18
CA ARG A 264 -15.58 -39.67 -34.31
C ARG A 264 -16.71 -39.55 -35.35
N GLN A 265 -17.06 -38.34 -35.78
CA GLN A 265 -18.08 -38.08 -36.81
C GLN A 265 -17.47 -37.82 -38.20
N ALA A 266 -16.15 -37.86 -38.34
CA ALA A 266 -15.53 -37.82 -39.66
C ALA A 266 -15.95 -39.06 -40.46
N PRO A 267 -16.57 -38.91 -41.65
CA PRO A 267 -16.89 -40.06 -42.49
C PRO A 267 -15.61 -40.80 -42.88
N PRO A 268 -15.64 -42.14 -42.98
CA PRO A 268 -14.46 -42.91 -43.33
C PRO A 268 -13.94 -42.46 -44.71
N PRO A 269 -12.61 -42.38 -44.90
CA PRO A 269 -12.04 -42.02 -46.19
C PRO A 269 -12.48 -43.05 -47.23
N ASP A 270 -12.88 -42.57 -48.42
CA ASP A 270 -13.29 -43.42 -49.53
C ASP A 270 -12.20 -44.45 -49.85
N PRO A 271 -12.57 -45.72 -50.15
CA PRO A 271 -11.60 -46.73 -50.51
C PRO A 271 -10.88 -46.33 -51.81
N PRO A 272 -9.57 -46.61 -51.92
CA PRO A 272 -8.79 -46.25 -53.09
C PRO A 272 -9.35 -46.94 -54.34
N ALA A 273 -9.59 -46.15 -55.39
CA ALA A 273 -9.98 -46.63 -56.71
C ALA A 273 -9.00 -47.71 -57.18
N GLY A 274 -9.55 -48.90 -57.48
CA GLY A 274 -8.78 -50.09 -57.83
C GLY A 274 -7.88 -49.88 -59.05
N SER A 275 -6.63 -50.33 -58.92
CA SER A 275 -5.75 -50.58 -60.06
C SER A 275 -6.33 -51.71 -60.93
N PRO A 276 -6.34 -51.58 -62.26
CA PRO A 276 -6.77 -52.66 -63.15
C PRO A 276 -5.68 -53.74 -63.22
N VAL A 277 -6.03 -54.96 -62.82
CA VAL A 277 -5.21 -56.17 -63.00
C VAL A 277 -5.47 -56.77 -64.38
N GLU A 278 -4.38 -57.18 -65.01
CA GLU A 278 -4.23 -57.79 -66.33
C GLU A 278 -5.22 -58.94 -66.62
N GLY A 279 -5.77 -58.93 -67.83
CA GLY A 279 -6.44 -60.07 -68.45
C GLY A 279 -5.54 -60.71 -69.50
N SER A 280 -4.76 -61.71 -69.08
CA SER A 280 -4.19 -62.72 -69.97
C SER A 280 -5.31 -63.59 -70.55
N ARG A 281 -5.38 -63.74 -71.87
CA ARG A 281 -6.03 -64.89 -72.52
C ARG A 281 -5.16 -65.42 -73.64
N THR A 282 -4.55 -66.56 -73.37
CA THR A 282 -4.08 -67.56 -74.34
C THR A 282 -5.28 -68.37 -74.82
N THR A 283 -5.49 -68.41 -76.13
CA THR A 283 -5.74 -69.58 -77.00
C THR A 283 -6.14 -69.07 -78.37
#